data_AF-W5SXM3-F1
#
_entry.id   AF-W5SXM3-F1
#
_cell.length_a   1.000
_cell.length_b   1.000
_cell.length_c   1.000
_cell.angle_alpha   90.00
_cell.angle_beta   90.00
_cell.angle_gamma   90.00
#
_symmetry.space_group_name_H-M   'P 1'
#
loop_
_entity.id
_entity.type
_entity.pdbx_description
1 polymer ?
#
loop_
_entity_poly.entity_id
_entity_poly.type
_entity_poly.pdbx_seq_one_letter_code
_entity_poly.pdbx_strand_id
1 'polypeptide(L)'
;MESEGYNNTQLKIQIQNVYEKYKYKPHFIVENYKYNDLEKVIEKLKKSVKLIKETTKDNENNIKNNMFSILLDQLKNKADMSVLIPTLKDYLRKKDKLEYNKLFSNYYYYELLKLINNYYYLSTSKGFEKTSVKD
;
A
#
# COMPACT_ATOMS: atom_id res chain seq x y z
N MET A 1 -18.78 -6.94 -13.12
CA MET A 1 -17.92 -7.44 -12.02
C MET A 1 -16.44 -7.48 -12.43
N GLU A 2 -16.04 -8.15 -13.52
CA GLU A 2 -14.65 -8.04 -14.01
C GLU A 2 -14.29 -6.59 -14.41
N SER A 3 -15.16 -5.95 -15.19
CA SER A 3 -15.06 -4.52 -15.54
C SER A 3 -15.09 -3.57 -14.34
N GLU A 4 -15.61 -4.03 -13.19
CA GLU A 4 -15.68 -3.27 -11.94
C GLU A 4 -14.37 -3.40 -11.11
N GLY A 5 -13.42 -4.28 -11.51
CA GLY A 5 -12.11 -4.43 -10.86
C GLY A 5 -12.02 -5.51 -9.77
N TYR A 6 -12.96 -6.45 -9.75
CA TYR A 6 -12.94 -7.61 -8.84
C TYR A 6 -11.93 -8.67 -9.30
N ASN A 7 -11.39 -9.43 -8.34
CA ASN A 7 -10.41 -10.49 -8.63
C ASN A 7 -11.03 -11.62 -9.45
N ASN A 8 -10.58 -11.78 -10.70
CA ASN A 8 -11.14 -12.75 -11.64
C ASN A 8 -11.01 -14.21 -11.13
N THR A 9 -9.83 -14.59 -10.64
CA THR A 9 -9.61 -15.93 -10.08
C THR A 9 -10.55 -16.22 -8.91
N GLN A 10 -10.73 -15.25 -8.01
CA GLN A 10 -11.62 -15.39 -6.86
C GLN A 10 -13.10 -15.38 -7.27
N LEU A 11 -13.49 -14.54 -8.24
CA LEU A 11 -14.83 -14.55 -8.84
C LEU A 11 -15.15 -15.92 -9.43
N LYS A 12 -14.25 -16.49 -10.23
CA LYS A 12 -14.45 -17.78 -10.90
C LYS A 12 -14.69 -18.90 -9.88
N ILE A 13 -13.89 -18.95 -8.82
CA ILE A 13 -14.06 -19.92 -7.72
C ILE A 13 -15.42 -19.75 -7.04
N GLN A 14 -15.79 -18.51 -6.70
CA GLN A 14 -17.03 -18.24 -5.97
C GLN A 14 -18.27 -18.49 -6.83
N ILE A 15 -18.24 -18.12 -8.12
CA ILE A 15 -19.30 -18.42 -9.09
C ILE A 15 -19.46 -19.93 -9.26
N GLN A 16 -18.35 -20.68 -9.35
CA GLN A 16 -18.40 -22.14 -9.44
C GLN A 16 -19.06 -22.76 -8.21
N ASN A 17 -18.70 -22.30 -7.01
CA ASN A 17 -19.30 -22.79 -5.76
C ASN A 17 -20.80 -22.51 -5.68
N VAL A 18 -21.23 -21.33 -6.13
CA VAL A 18 -22.65 -20.99 -6.25
C VAL A 18 -23.31 -21.93 -7.26
N TYR A 19 -22.77 -22.06 -8.47
CA TYR A 19 -23.32 -22.94 -9.50
C TYR A 19 -23.49 -24.38 -8.99
N GLU A 20 -22.48 -24.96 -8.37
CA GLU A 20 -22.51 -26.32 -7.81
C GLU A 20 -23.60 -26.51 -6.75
N LYS A 21 -23.87 -25.47 -5.94
CA LYS A 21 -24.92 -25.51 -4.90
C LYS A 21 -26.34 -25.45 -5.48
N TYR A 22 -26.51 -24.81 -6.63
CA TYR A 22 -27.83 -24.51 -7.21
C TYR A 22 -28.17 -25.34 -8.46
N LYS A 23 -27.20 -26.02 -9.10
CA LYS A 23 -27.39 -26.73 -10.38
C LYS A 23 -28.45 -27.84 -10.41
N TYR A 24 -28.81 -28.40 -9.25
CA TYR A 24 -29.84 -29.45 -9.15
C TYR A 24 -31.12 -28.96 -8.45
N LYS A 25 -31.24 -27.66 -8.18
CA LYS A 25 -32.41 -27.09 -7.51
C LYS A 25 -33.50 -26.74 -8.54
N PRO A 26 -34.71 -27.33 -8.46
CA PRO A 26 -35.75 -27.14 -9.47
C PRO A 26 -36.14 -25.66 -9.69
N HIS A 27 -36.23 -24.88 -8.61
CA HIS A 27 -36.57 -23.44 -8.67
C HIS A 27 -35.52 -22.60 -9.40
N PHE A 28 -34.27 -23.06 -9.46
CA PHE A 28 -33.18 -22.36 -10.13
C PHE A 28 -33.18 -22.61 -11.64
N ILE A 29 -33.68 -23.77 -12.07
CA ILE A 29 -33.73 -24.20 -13.47
C ILE A 29 -35.00 -23.68 -14.15
N VAL A 30 -36.14 -23.70 -13.45
CA VAL A 30 -37.48 -23.51 -14.05
C VAL A 30 -38.10 -22.15 -13.73
N GLU A 31 -37.75 -21.52 -12.59
CA GLU A 31 -38.41 -20.32 -12.09
C GLU A 31 -37.44 -19.15 -11.80
N ASN A 32 -36.35 -19.02 -12.57
CA ASN A 32 -35.36 -17.95 -12.32
C ASN A 32 -35.97 -16.53 -12.33
N TYR A 33 -37.01 -16.33 -13.16
CA TYR A 33 -37.67 -15.03 -13.36
C TYR A 33 -38.62 -14.65 -12.23
N LYS A 34 -38.93 -15.59 -11.32
CA LYS A 34 -39.96 -15.45 -10.29
C LYS A 34 -39.39 -15.03 -8.94
N TYR A 35 -38.08 -15.16 -8.73
CA TYR A 35 -37.44 -14.89 -7.45
C TYR A 35 -36.19 -14.02 -7.60
N ASN A 36 -36.07 -13.01 -6.74
CA ASN A 36 -34.93 -12.09 -6.69
C ASN A 36 -33.65 -12.73 -6.09
N ASP A 37 -33.55 -14.05 -6.17
CA ASP A 37 -32.51 -14.85 -5.56
C ASP A 37 -31.18 -14.67 -6.29
N LEU A 38 -31.21 -14.43 -7.59
CA LEU A 38 -30.01 -14.16 -8.39
C LEU A 38 -29.34 -12.86 -7.93
N GLU A 39 -30.13 -11.80 -7.69
CA GLU A 39 -29.63 -10.52 -7.21
C GLU A 39 -29.00 -10.66 -5.81
N LYS A 40 -29.68 -11.36 -4.89
CA LYS A 40 -29.15 -11.66 -3.55
C LYS A 40 -27.86 -12.49 -3.59
N VAL A 41 -27.74 -13.41 -4.54
CA VAL A 41 -26.52 -14.20 -4.76
C VAL A 41 -25.39 -13.32 -5.27
N ILE A 42 -25.67 -12.42 -6.22
CA ILE A 42 -24.69 -11.45 -6.73
C ILE A 42 -24.22 -10.50 -5.61
N GLU A 43 -25.12 -10.00 -4.75
CA GLU A 43 -24.74 -9.17 -3.61
C GLU A 43 -23.83 -9.89 -2.62
N LYS A 44 -24.13 -11.17 -2.31
CA LYS A 44 -23.28 -12.00 -1.45
C LYS A 44 -21.91 -12.25 -2.08
N LEU A 45 -21.86 -12.47 -3.40
CA LEU A 45 -20.62 -12.62 -4.16
C LEU A 45 -19.78 -11.33 -4.12
N LYS A 46 -20.40 -10.15 -4.30
CA LYS A 46 -19.70 -8.86 -4.22
C LYS A 46 -19.11 -8.59 -2.84
N LYS A 47 -19.75 -9.08 -1.76
CA LYS A 47 -19.25 -8.94 -0.37
C LYS A 47 -18.12 -9.93 -0.04
N SER A 48 -18.10 -11.12 -0.65
CA SER A 48 -17.11 -12.16 -0.34
C SER A 48 -15.84 -12.07 -1.19
N VAL A 49 -15.88 -11.38 -2.32
CA VAL A 49 -14.73 -11.16 -3.21
C VAL A 49 -14.15 -9.78 -2.97
N LYS A 50 -12.87 -9.70 -2.61
CA LYS A 50 -12.18 -8.43 -2.42
C LYS A 50 -11.95 -7.74 -3.77
N LEU A 51 -12.08 -6.42 -3.80
CA LEU A 51 -11.71 -5.60 -4.95
C LEU A 51 -10.18 -5.61 -5.08
N ILE A 52 -9.64 -5.87 -6.28
CA ILE A 52 -8.18 -5.90 -6.49
C ILE A 52 -7.55 -4.55 -6.10
N LYS A 53 -8.26 -3.45 -6.38
CA LYS A 53 -7.82 -2.08 -6.05
C LYS A 53 -7.66 -1.84 -4.54
N GLU A 54 -8.49 -2.47 -3.70
CA GLU A 54 -8.35 -2.38 -2.25
C GLU A 54 -7.15 -3.20 -1.77
N THR A 55 -6.97 -4.42 -2.30
CA THR A 55 -5.85 -5.28 -1.92
C THR A 55 -4.49 -4.72 -2.34
N THR A 56 -4.41 -4.01 -3.46
CA THR A 56 -3.17 -3.39 -3.96
C THR A 56 -2.79 -2.17 -3.12
N LYS A 57 -3.76 -1.31 -2.79
CA LYS A 57 -3.55 -0.16 -1.90
C LYS A 57 -3.15 -0.57 -0.49
N ASP A 58 -3.80 -1.59 0.07
CA ASP A 58 -3.43 -2.13 1.39
C ASP A 58 -2.03 -2.75 1.37
N ASN A 59 -1.68 -3.45 0.29
CA ASN A 59 -0.34 -4.03 0.13
C ASN A 59 0.73 -2.94 0.01
N GLU A 60 0.51 -1.88 -0.78
CA GLU A 60 1.44 -0.74 -0.88
C GLU A 60 1.66 -0.04 0.47
N ASN A 61 0.59 0.18 1.24
CA ASN A 61 0.69 0.76 2.56
C ASN A 61 1.47 -0.15 3.53
N ASN A 62 1.23 -1.47 3.48
CA ASN A 62 1.96 -2.43 4.29
C ASN A 62 3.45 -2.47 3.92
N ILE A 63 3.79 -2.40 2.63
CA ILE A 63 5.17 -2.31 2.16
C ILE A 63 5.85 -1.03 2.69
N LYS A 64 5.16 0.12 2.58
CA LYS A 64 5.67 1.40 3.11
C LYS A 64 5.91 1.34 4.62
N ASN A 65 4.98 0.76 5.39
CA ASN A 65 5.12 0.60 6.84
C ASN A 65 6.28 -0.32 7.22
N ASN A 66 6.43 -1.45 6.53
CA ASN A 66 7.53 -2.38 6.77
C ASN A 66 8.89 -1.72 6.45
N MET A 67 8.98 -1.00 5.32
CA MET A 67 10.19 -0.25 4.98
C MET A 67 10.48 0.85 5.99
N PHE A 68 9.45 1.56 6.46
CA PHE A 68 9.61 2.59 7.49
C PHE A 68 10.25 2.01 8.75
N SER A 69 9.73 0.90 9.28
CA SER A 69 10.28 0.26 10.49
C SER A 69 11.74 -0.18 10.31
N ILE A 70 12.08 -0.77 9.16
CA ILE A 70 13.45 -1.23 8.87
C ILE A 70 14.41 -0.05 8.76
N LEU A 71 14.06 0.96 7.96
CA LEU A 71 14.92 2.13 7.73
C LEU A 71 15.08 2.98 9.00
N LEU A 72 14.02 3.10 9.80
CA LEU A 72 14.08 3.77 11.10
C LEU A 72 15.08 3.05 12.01
N ASP A 73 15.02 1.72 12.11
CA ASP A 73 15.93 0.96 12.95
C ASP A 73 17.40 1.07 12.49
N GLN A 74 17.64 1.11 11.18
CA GLN A 74 18.97 1.32 10.61
C GLN A 74 19.53 2.73 10.85
N LEU A 75 18.69 3.76 10.83
CA LEU A 75 19.10 5.16 10.86
C LEU A 75 18.95 5.83 12.23
N LYS A 76 18.26 5.23 13.20
CA LYS A 76 17.99 5.82 14.52
C LYS A 76 19.25 6.29 15.29
N ASN A 77 20.39 5.67 15.01
CA ASN A 77 21.68 6.02 15.64
C ASN A 77 22.51 7.01 14.80
N LYS A 78 22.02 7.44 13.63
CA LYS A 78 22.74 8.30 12.69
C LYS A 78 22.20 9.73 12.64
N ALA A 79 20.99 9.96 13.16
CA ALA A 79 20.33 11.26 13.12
C ALA A 79 19.34 11.39 14.27
N ASP A 80 19.05 12.64 14.67
CA ASP A 80 18.02 12.91 15.67
C ASP A 80 16.65 12.45 15.18
N MET A 81 15.87 11.82 16.08
CA MET A 81 14.52 11.34 15.75
C MET A 81 13.59 12.45 15.24
N SER A 82 13.78 13.68 15.71
CA SER A 82 13.02 14.86 15.28
C SER A 82 13.25 15.22 13.81
N VAL A 83 14.42 14.90 13.24
CA VAL A 83 14.76 15.09 11.82
C VAL A 83 14.48 13.82 11.03
N LEU A 84 14.83 12.66 11.59
CA LEU A 84 14.76 11.37 10.93
C LEU A 84 13.31 10.96 10.59
N ILE A 85 12.40 11.04 11.57
CA ILE A 85 11.02 10.57 11.39
C ILE A 85 10.30 11.37 10.29
N PRO A 86 10.33 12.72 10.29
CA PRO A 86 9.71 13.50 9.22
C PRO A 86 10.37 13.22 7.86
N THR A 87 11.71 13.18 7.79
CA THR A 87 12.44 12.94 6.54
C THR A 87 12.08 11.59 5.93
N LEU A 88 12.03 10.54 6.76
CA LEU A 88 11.70 9.19 6.32
C LEU A 88 10.25 9.09 5.83
N LYS A 89 9.29 9.68 6.55
CA LYS A 89 7.88 9.73 6.10
C LYS A 89 7.75 10.44 4.76
N ASP A 90 8.41 11.58 4.63
CA ASP A 90 8.31 12.40 3.42
C ASP A 90 8.93 11.70 2.21
N TYR A 91 10.07 11.04 2.42
CA TYR A 91 10.75 10.22 1.43
C TYR A 91 9.88 9.05 0.93
N LEU A 92 9.32 8.24 1.84
CA LEU A 92 8.48 7.10 1.47
C LEU A 92 7.15 7.51 0.83
N ARG A 93 6.60 8.68 1.20
CA ARG A 93 5.39 9.24 0.59
C ARG A 93 5.62 9.61 -0.88
N LYS A 94 6.77 10.22 -1.19
CA LYS A 94 7.14 10.69 -2.54
C LYS A 94 7.56 9.58 -3.50
N LYS A 95 7.87 8.37 -3.01
CA LYS A 95 8.24 7.25 -3.87
C LYS A 95 6.97 6.57 -4.41
N ASP A 96 6.80 6.61 -5.73
CA ASP A 96 5.70 5.97 -6.45
C ASP A 96 5.75 4.44 -6.39
N LYS A 97 6.96 3.87 -6.46
CA LYS A 97 7.16 2.43 -6.36
C LYS A 97 8.35 2.13 -5.45
N LEU A 98 8.11 1.21 -4.51
CA LEU A 98 9.12 0.71 -3.59
C LEU A 98 9.40 -0.76 -3.91
N GLU A 99 10.68 -1.06 -4.09
CA GLU A 99 11.17 -2.41 -4.39
C GLU A 99 11.95 -2.97 -3.19
N TYR A 100 11.56 -4.15 -2.69
CA TYR A 100 12.24 -4.81 -1.58
C TYR A 100 13.71 -5.13 -1.86
N ASN A 101 14.07 -5.47 -3.10
CA ASN A 101 15.46 -5.77 -3.48
C ASN A 101 16.40 -4.58 -3.20
N LYS A 102 15.91 -3.35 -3.43
CA LYS A 102 16.65 -2.12 -3.13
C LYS A 102 16.84 -1.91 -1.63
N LEU A 103 15.89 -2.34 -0.80
CA LEU A 103 16.02 -2.32 0.66
C LEU A 103 17.15 -3.24 1.13
N PHE A 104 17.20 -4.48 0.62
CA PHE A 104 18.25 -5.45 0.96
C PHE A 104 19.64 -5.01 0.48
N SER A 105 19.72 -4.28 -0.63
CA SER A 105 20.98 -3.70 -1.12
C SER A 105 21.44 -2.44 -0.37
N ASN A 106 20.74 -2.02 0.69
CA ASN A 106 20.97 -0.76 1.41
C ASN A 106 20.87 0.51 0.54
N TYR A 107 20.27 0.42 -0.65
CA TYR A 107 20.15 1.55 -1.57
C TYR A 107 19.39 2.72 -0.93
N TYR A 108 18.22 2.44 -0.34
CA TYR A 108 17.40 3.46 0.32
C TYR A 108 18.07 4.05 1.57
N TYR A 109 18.87 3.24 2.28
CA TYR A 109 19.64 3.70 3.42
C TYR A 109 20.61 4.82 3.02
N TYR A 110 21.39 4.62 1.96
CA TYR A 110 22.35 5.63 1.50
C TYR A 110 21.68 6.88 0.89
N GLU A 111 20.54 6.73 0.19
CA GLU A 111 19.77 7.89 -0.27
C GLU A 111 19.30 8.76 0.91
N LEU A 112 18.73 8.14 1.94
CA LEU A 112 18.25 8.84 3.12
C LEU A 112 19.39 9.48 3.92
N LEU A 113 20.51 8.77 4.09
CA LEU A 113 21.67 9.31 4.79
C LEU A 113 22.20 10.56 4.09
N LYS A 114 22.22 10.58 2.75
CA LYS A 114 22.61 11.76 1.97
C LYS A 114 21.65 12.94 2.20
N LEU A 115 20.34 12.68 2.22
CA LEU A 115 19.33 13.72 2.49
C LEU A 115 19.49 14.33 3.89
N ILE A 116 19.70 13.48 4.89
CA ILE A 116 19.92 13.90 6.28
C ILE A 116 21.21 14.71 6.40
N ASN A 117 22.32 14.25 5.83
CA ASN A 117 23.59 14.98 5.89
C ASN A 117 23.49 16.35 5.19
N ASN A 118 22.81 16.41 4.05
CA ASN A 118 22.55 17.68 3.36
C ASN A 118 21.71 18.64 4.21
N TYR A 119 20.70 18.12 4.93
CA TYR A 119 19.92 18.93 5.87
C TYR A 119 20.81 19.54 6.96
N TYR A 120 21.70 18.77 7.56
CA TYR A 120 22.65 19.25 8.57
C TYR A 120 23.68 20.24 8.01
N TYR A 121 24.17 20.01 6.79
CA TYR A 121 25.08 20.95 6.11
C TYR A 121 24.41 22.29 5.80
N LEU A 122 23.16 22.27 5.31
CA LEU A 122 22.39 23.49 5.00
C LEU A 122 21.96 24.26 6.25
N SER A 123 21.71 23.56 7.36
CA SER A 123 21.36 24.19 8.63
C SER A 123 22.56 24.79 9.36
N THR A 124 23.74 24.18 9.24
CA THR A 124 24.99 24.76 9.74
C THR A 124 25.44 25.96 8.91
N SER A 125 25.44 25.89 7.57
CA SER A 125 25.80 27.01 6.69
C SER A 125 24.91 28.25 6.85
N LYS A 126 23.59 28.07 7.00
CA LYS A 126 22.66 29.19 7.31
C LYS A 126 22.89 29.82 8.69
N GLY A 127 23.55 29.12 9.61
CA GLY A 127 23.95 29.66 10.90
C GLY A 127 25.12 30.65 10.77
N PHE A 128 26.08 30.38 9.89
CA PHE A 128 27.27 31.21 9.67
C PHE A 128 26.97 32.52 8.90
N GLU A 129 25.99 32.52 8.00
CA GLU A 129 25.58 33.74 7.29
C GLU A 129 24.88 34.77 8.20
N LYS A 130 24.17 34.32 9.25
CA LYS A 130 23.46 35.22 10.17
C LYS A 130 24.35 35.93 11.19
N THR A 131 25.55 35.41 11.45
CA THR A 131 26.51 35.99 12.40
C THR A 131 27.50 36.96 11.76
N SER A 132 27.57 37.02 10.42
CA SER A 132 28.56 37.83 9.69
C SER A 132 28.02 39.17 9.17
N VAL A 133 26.81 39.57 9.57
CA VAL A 133 26.21 40.89 9.26
C VAL A 133 25.83 41.57 10.56
N LYS A 134 26.84 42.03 11.30
CA LYS A 134 26.76 43.08 12.31
C LYS A 134 28.12 43.76 12.37
N ASP A 135 28.36 44.62 11.39
CA ASP A 135 29.27 45.77 11.53
C ASP A 135 28.42 47.00 11.88
#